data_AF-A0A1J5WQ51-F1
#
_entry.id   AF-A0A1J5WQ51-F1
#
_cell.length_a   1.000
_cell.length_b   1.000
_cell.length_c   1.000
_cell.angle_alpha   90.00
_cell.angle_beta   90.00
_cell.angle_gamma   90.00
#
_symmetry.space_group_name_H-M   'P 1'
#
loop_
_entity.id
_entity.type
_entity.pdbx_description
1 polymer ?
#
loop_
_entity_poly.entity_id
_entity_poly.type
_entity_poly.pdbx_seq_one_letter_code
_entity_poly.pdbx_strand_id
1 'polypeptide(L)'
;ADRPEDVAEILKEENNSIWVGKVKLLMLEWYAVGILPKLRIHKDNVMEWLVLYAYDPINITEILKTENNSVWVGKVKRLELHGYTVGILPKLRIHKENVMEELDLCADKAEQITEVLKEENNSIWVGKVKCLKLNGHAIEILPKLRIHEENMVEEFVLATNRTENLAEILEPGNKNILAWIAKVHRLSLKNNAIQLLPKLRIHEDNVMEELWLNAYEVDQITEILKTENNSVWVGKVKLLKLKWYAVGILPKLKIHEENVMEWLVLDAYSPEHITEILKTENNSIWVGKVERLDLTLYAIGILPKLKIHEDNVMEWLRLYADRPEDVAEILKEENNSIWVGKVKLLKLEWYAVGILLKLRMHEK
;
A
#
# COMPACT_ATOMS: atom_id res chain seq x y z
N ALA A 1 26.47 9.58 -13.97
CA ALA A 1 27.07 10.65 -14.79
C ALA A 1 26.85 11.90 -13.98
N ASP A 2 27.92 12.37 -13.38
CA ASP A 2 27.83 13.19 -12.18
C ASP A 2 27.94 14.67 -12.51
N ARG A 3 28.36 14.94 -13.76
CA ARG A 3 28.54 16.27 -14.31
C ARG A 3 27.84 16.38 -15.66
N PRO A 4 27.37 17.57 -16.03
CA PRO A 4 26.73 17.78 -17.34
C PRO A 4 27.71 17.54 -18.49
N GLU A 5 29.01 17.76 -18.28
CA GLU A 5 30.04 17.50 -19.28
C GLU A 5 30.12 16.03 -19.70
N ASP A 6 29.79 15.09 -18.80
CA ASP A 6 29.86 13.64 -19.04
C ASP A 6 28.92 13.19 -20.17
N VAL A 7 27.84 13.94 -20.40
CA VAL A 7 26.80 13.63 -21.40
C VAL A 7 26.70 14.68 -22.50
N ALA A 8 27.50 15.75 -22.44
CA ALA A 8 27.34 16.92 -23.31
C ALA A 8 27.44 16.58 -24.80
N GLU A 9 28.37 15.70 -25.20
CA GLU A 9 28.48 15.26 -26.60
C GLU A 9 27.26 14.44 -27.04
N ILE A 10 26.78 13.54 -26.18
CA ILE A 10 25.59 12.71 -26.45
C ILE A 10 24.34 13.60 -26.58
N LEU A 11 24.23 14.66 -25.78
CA LEU A 11 23.07 15.55 -25.82
C LEU A 11 22.99 16.40 -27.11
N LYS A 12 24.09 16.55 -27.85
CA LYS A 12 24.10 17.22 -29.16
C LYS A 12 23.46 16.37 -30.26
N GLU A 13 23.35 15.07 -30.05
CA GLU A 13 22.75 14.14 -31.00
C GLU A 13 21.25 14.40 -31.19
N GLU A 14 20.74 14.00 -32.35
CA GLU A 14 19.31 14.01 -32.63
C GLU A 14 18.57 12.96 -31.78
N ASN A 15 17.29 13.23 -31.48
CA ASN A 15 16.48 12.26 -30.75
C ASN A 15 16.34 10.96 -31.56
N ASN A 16 16.46 9.82 -30.90
CA ASN A 16 16.48 8.50 -31.53
C ASN A 16 17.64 8.29 -32.56
N SER A 17 18.75 9.02 -32.49
CA SER A 17 19.90 8.74 -33.38
C SER A 17 20.79 7.60 -32.88
N ILE A 18 20.86 7.39 -31.55
CA ILE A 18 21.82 6.47 -30.92
C ILE A 18 21.22 5.08 -30.81
N TRP A 19 21.59 4.18 -31.73
CA TRP A 19 21.09 2.81 -31.71
C TRP A 19 21.68 1.97 -30.59
N VAL A 20 20.84 1.56 -29.64
CA VAL A 20 21.23 0.67 -28.53
C VAL A 20 20.73 -0.77 -28.71
N GLY A 21 19.97 -1.04 -29.78
CA GLY A 21 19.47 -2.37 -30.08
C GLY A 21 18.45 -2.88 -29.06
N LYS A 22 18.56 -4.15 -28.70
CA LYS A 22 17.75 -4.78 -27.65
C LYS A 22 18.46 -4.63 -26.31
N VAL A 23 17.82 -3.96 -25.37
CA VAL A 23 18.38 -3.64 -24.06
C VAL A 23 17.56 -4.38 -23.01
N LYS A 24 18.25 -5.25 -22.27
CA LYS A 24 17.66 -6.04 -21.19
C LYS A 24 17.45 -5.19 -19.92
N LEU A 25 18.45 -4.40 -19.55
CA LEU A 25 18.44 -3.50 -18.40
C LEU A 25 18.98 -2.14 -18.84
N LEU A 26 18.23 -1.08 -18.54
CA LEU A 26 18.67 0.30 -18.73
C LEU A 26 18.53 1.06 -17.42
N MET A 27 19.66 1.49 -16.87
CA MET A 27 19.73 2.26 -15.64
C MET A 27 20.43 3.58 -15.95
N LEU A 28 19.72 4.69 -15.75
CA LEU A 28 20.25 6.04 -15.96
C LEU A 28 20.10 6.84 -14.67
N GLU A 29 21.22 7.38 -14.20
CA GLU A 29 21.27 8.17 -12.99
C GLU A 29 21.80 9.57 -13.28
N TRP A 30 21.16 10.55 -12.63
CA TRP A 30 21.56 11.94 -12.60
C TRP A 30 21.59 12.50 -14.03
N TYR A 31 22.68 13.11 -14.49
CA TYR A 31 22.76 13.68 -15.84
C TYR A 31 22.58 12.64 -16.96
N ALA A 32 22.83 11.35 -16.69
CA ALA A 32 22.62 10.29 -17.66
C ALA A 32 21.14 10.15 -18.05
N VAL A 33 20.20 10.54 -17.19
CA VAL A 33 18.78 10.50 -17.51
C VAL A 33 18.50 11.31 -18.78
N GLY A 34 19.09 12.50 -18.91
CA GLY A 34 18.88 13.42 -20.04
C GLY A 34 19.19 12.82 -21.42
N ILE A 35 19.96 11.73 -21.50
CA ILE A 35 20.28 11.07 -22.78
C ILE A 35 19.14 10.16 -23.28
N LEU A 36 18.17 9.82 -22.44
CA LEU A 36 17.11 8.86 -22.78
C LEU A 36 16.40 9.16 -24.13
N PRO A 37 16.04 10.42 -24.48
CA PRO A 37 15.43 10.75 -25.77
C PRO A 37 16.35 10.53 -26.97
N LYS A 38 17.67 10.48 -26.75
CA LYS A 38 18.68 10.25 -27.80
C LYS A 38 18.78 8.77 -28.16
N LEU A 39 18.40 7.88 -27.25
CA LEU A 39 18.49 6.43 -27.44
C LEU A 39 17.39 5.92 -28.36
N ARG A 40 17.78 5.15 -29.38
CA ARG A 40 16.89 4.37 -30.24
C ARG A 40 16.89 2.92 -29.78
N ILE A 41 15.84 2.55 -29.04
CA ILE A 41 15.60 1.17 -28.59
C ILE A 41 14.86 0.41 -29.69
N HIS A 42 15.22 -0.86 -29.90
CA HIS A 42 14.56 -1.73 -30.87
C HIS A 42 13.04 -1.81 -30.62
N LYS A 43 12.22 -1.75 -31.68
CA LYS A 43 10.73 -1.78 -31.57
C LYS A 43 10.20 -3.01 -30.81
N ASP A 44 10.83 -4.16 -31.02
CA ASP A 44 10.48 -5.43 -30.37
C ASP A 44 11.27 -5.67 -29.07
N ASN A 45 11.83 -4.62 -28.45
CA ASN A 45 12.52 -4.76 -27.18
C ASN A 45 11.55 -5.10 -26.05
N VAL A 46 11.91 -6.10 -25.27
CA VAL A 46 11.28 -6.43 -23.99
C VAL A 46 12.33 -6.22 -22.91
N MET A 47 12.33 -5.03 -22.33
CA MET A 47 13.23 -4.65 -21.26
C MET A 47 12.79 -5.32 -19.96
N GLU A 48 13.71 -5.97 -19.26
CA GLU A 48 13.44 -6.49 -17.92
C GLU A 48 13.32 -5.37 -16.90
N TRP A 49 14.15 -4.32 -17.02
CA TRP A 49 14.18 -3.24 -16.04
C TRP A 49 14.61 -1.91 -16.65
N LEU A 50 13.79 -0.89 -16.47
CA LEU A 50 14.10 0.51 -16.73
C LEU A 50 14.14 1.27 -15.40
N VAL A 51 15.30 1.83 -15.06
CA VAL A 51 15.53 2.50 -13.77
C VAL A 51 16.07 3.89 -14.02
N LEU A 52 15.35 4.92 -13.56
CA LEU A 52 15.71 6.31 -13.78
C LEU A 52 15.71 7.10 -12.45
N TYR A 53 16.87 7.61 -12.06
CA TYR A 53 17.06 8.42 -10.85
C TYR A 53 17.49 9.84 -11.17
N ALA A 54 16.75 10.85 -10.69
CA ALA A 54 17.16 12.25 -10.79
C ALA A 54 16.71 13.07 -9.58
N TYR A 55 17.67 13.63 -8.84
CA TYR A 55 17.39 14.46 -7.65
C TYR A 55 17.46 15.97 -7.89
N ASP A 56 17.88 16.38 -9.08
CA ASP A 56 17.92 17.77 -9.54
C ASP A 56 17.11 17.90 -10.85
N PRO A 57 16.27 18.95 -11.01
CA PRO A 57 15.48 19.15 -12.22
C PRO A 57 16.34 19.30 -13.49
N ILE A 58 17.59 19.76 -13.37
CA ILE A 58 18.49 19.92 -14.53
C ILE A 58 18.69 18.59 -15.28
N ASN A 59 18.70 17.47 -14.55
CA ASN A 59 18.95 16.13 -15.09
C ASN A 59 17.89 15.66 -16.09
N ILE A 60 16.66 16.19 -16.00
CA ILE A 60 15.54 15.81 -16.87
C ILE A 60 15.17 16.88 -17.89
N THR A 61 15.86 18.03 -17.87
CA THR A 61 15.49 19.21 -18.66
C THR A 61 15.38 18.91 -20.16
N GLU A 62 16.27 18.07 -20.69
CA GLU A 62 16.21 17.68 -22.11
C GLU A 62 14.98 16.81 -22.43
N ILE A 63 14.60 15.91 -21.53
CA ILE A 63 13.42 15.05 -21.70
C ILE A 63 12.14 15.88 -21.67
N LEU A 64 12.06 16.87 -20.78
CA LEU A 64 10.86 17.70 -20.64
C LEU A 64 10.54 18.53 -21.88
N LYS A 65 11.54 18.83 -22.73
CA LYS A 65 11.34 19.50 -24.03
C LYS A 65 10.64 18.61 -25.06
N THR A 66 10.59 17.31 -24.84
CA THR A 66 9.97 16.37 -25.77
C THR A 66 8.45 16.40 -25.66
N GLU A 67 7.77 15.99 -26.73
CA GLU A 67 6.32 15.83 -26.72
C GLU A 67 5.92 14.64 -25.83
N ASN A 68 4.69 14.67 -25.30
CA ASN A 68 4.16 13.54 -24.55
C ASN A 68 4.11 12.29 -25.44
N ASN A 69 4.38 11.12 -24.86
CA ASN A 69 4.46 9.85 -25.59
C ASN A 69 5.45 9.86 -26.77
N SER A 70 6.53 10.63 -26.73
CA SER A 70 7.54 10.66 -27.80
C SER A 70 8.77 9.78 -27.53
N VAL A 71 9.10 9.52 -26.26
CA VAL A 71 10.30 8.76 -25.87
C VAL A 71 9.99 7.26 -25.84
N TRP A 72 10.39 6.52 -26.87
CA TRP A 72 10.09 5.09 -26.99
C TRP A 72 10.94 4.22 -26.05
N VAL A 73 10.28 3.51 -25.13
CA VAL A 73 10.93 2.56 -24.21
C VAL A 73 10.62 1.09 -24.51
N GLY A 74 9.69 0.82 -25.45
CA GLY A 74 9.30 -0.54 -25.82
C GLY A 74 8.36 -1.22 -24.80
N LYS A 75 8.46 -2.54 -24.67
CA LYS A 75 7.83 -3.30 -23.58
C LYS A 75 8.80 -3.28 -22.38
N VAL A 76 8.29 -3.00 -21.18
CA VAL A 76 9.07 -2.86 -19.95
C VAL A 76 8.39 -3.70 -18.86
N LYS A 77 9.13 -4.67 -18.32
CA LYS A 77 8.64 -5.51 -17.21
C LYS A 77 8.66 -4.74 -15.89
N ARG A 78 9.71 -3.98 -15.59
CA ARG A 78 9.82 -3.18 -14.36
C ARG A 78 10.24 -1.75 -14.69
N LEU A 79 9.47 -0.78 -14.22
CA LEU A 79 9.74 0.64 -14.38
C LEU A 79 9.88 1.31 -13.01
N GLU A 80 11.06 1.85 -12.73
CA GLU A 80 11.35 2.57 -11.49
C GLU A 80 11.74 4.01 -11.79
N LEU A 81 10.94 4.95 -11.29
CA LEU A 81 11.18 6.39 -11.41
C LEU A 81 11.29 7.01 -10.02
N HIS A 82 12.44 7.60 -9.73
CA HIS A 82 12.72 8.25 -8.47
C HIS A 82 13.12 9.73 -8.64
N GLY A 83 12.52 10.56 -7.80
CA GLY A 83 12.73 12.00 -7.79
C GLY A 83 12.09 12.66 -9.01
N TYR A 84 12.79 13.59 -9.65
CA TYR A 84 12.29 14.33 -10.81
C TYR A 84 11.96 13.43 -12.01
N THR A 85 12.47 12.19 -12.08
CA THR A 85 12.10 11.28 -13.18
C THR A 85 10.64 10.83 -13.12
N VAL A 86 9.94 10.97 -11.99
CA VAL A 86 8.48 10.75 -11.96
C VAL A 86 7.79 11.76 -12.90
N GLY A 87 8.27 13.01 -12.94
CA GLY A 87 7.77 14.06 -13.81
C GLY A 87 7.92 13.79 -15.31
N ILE A 88 8.79 12.85 -15.72
CA ILE A 88 8.95 12.50 -17.14
C ILE A 88 8.01 11.38 -17.60
N LEU A 89 7.21 10.79 -16.70
CA LEU A 89 6.30 9.69 -17.04
C LEU A 89 5.39 10.00 -18.26
N PRO A 90 4.81 11.21 -18.42
CA PRO A 90 3.98 11.54 -19.59
C PRO A 90 4.77 11.54 -20.91
N LYS A 91 6.10 11.69 -20.84
CA LYS A 91 7.00 11.69 -22.01
C LYS A 91 7.30 10.29 -22.53
N LEU A 92 7.20 9.28 -21.66
CA LEU A 92 7.51 7.89 -22.00
C LEU A 92 6.39 7.28 -22.87
N ARG A 93 6.78 6.72 -24.01
CA ARG A 93 5.91 5.90 -24.87
C ARG A 93 6.14 4.42 -24.56
N ILE A 94 5.27 3.89 -23.70
CA ILE A 94 5.21 2.45 -23.37
C ILE A 94 4.37 1.73 -24.42
N HIS A 95 4.81 0.54 -24.85
CA HIS A 95 4.08 -0.25 -25.85
C HIS A 95 2.63 -0.54 -25.39
N LYS A 96 1.65 -0.46 -26.30
CA LYS A 96 0.22 -0.64 -25.99
C LYS A 96 -0.12 -2.00 -25.35
N GLU A 97 0.59 -3.05 -25.75
CA GLU A 97 0.46 -4.42 -25.18
C GLU A 97 1.42 -4.68 -24.00
N ASN A 98 1.91 -3.65 -23.33
CA ASN A 98 2.83 -3.86 -22.22
C ASN A 98 2.12 -4.54 -21.04
N VAL A 99 2.73 -5.61 -20.53
CA VAL A 99 2.35 -6.28 -19.28
C VAL A 99 3.53 -6.11 -18.34
N MET A 100 3.42 -5.11 -17.47
CA MET A 100 4.41 -4.73 -16.49
C MET A 100 4.25 -5.59 -15.23
N GLU A 101 5.34 -6.18 -14.78
CA GLU A 101 5.46 -6.82 -13.47
C GLU A 101 5.39 -5.77 -12.36
N GLU A 102 6.08 -4.63 -12.52
CA GLU A 102 6.18 -3.60 -11.47
C GLU A 102 6.31 -2.17 -12.01
N LEU A 103 5.52 -1.26 -11.44
CA LEU A 103 5.65 0.19 -11.57
C LEU A 103 5.92 0.78 -10.18
N ASP A 104 7.15 1.27 -9.94
CA ASP A 104 7.52 1.95 -8.70
C ASP A 104 7.84 3.42 -8.98
N LEU A 105 7.06 4.30 -8.35
CA LEU A 105 7.16 5.74 -8.48
C LEU A 105 7.37 6.36 -7.11
N CYS A 106 8.48 7.07 -6.94
CA CYS A 106 8.88 7.67 -5.68
C CYS A 106 9.24 9.14 -5.86
N ALA A 107 8.50 10.02 -5.18
CA ALA A 107 8.76 11.46 -5.20
C ALA A 107 8.74 12.02 -3.77
N ASP A 108 9.84 12.62 -3.34
CA ASP A 108 10.00 13.22 -2.01
C ASP A 108 9.53 14.68 -1.95
N LYS A 109 9.36 15.33 -3.12
CA LYS A 109 8.93 16.73 -3.24
C LYS A 109 7.83 16.88 -4.29
N ALA A 110 6.85 17.75 -4.04
CA ALA A 110 5.78 18.06 -4.99
C ALA A 110 6.29 18.54 -6.36
N GLU A 111 7.40 19.29 -6.39
CA GLU A 111 8.02 19.78 -7.63
C GLU A 111 8.41 18.66 -8.61
N GLN A 112 8.66 17.45 -8.10
CA GLN A 112 9.10 16.31 -8.89
C GLN A 112 7.97 15.70 -9.74
N ILE A 113 6.71 16.01 -9.42
CA ILE A 113 5.52 15.50 -10.11
C ILE A 113 4.74 16.60 -10.85
N THR A 114 5.18 17.86 -10.79
CA THR A 114 4.46 19.01 -11.36
C THR A 114 4.05 18.79 -12.82
N GLU A 115 4.92 18.20 -13.63
CA GLU A 115 4.61 17.93 -15.04
C GLU A 115 3.52 16.87 -15.20
N VAL A 116 3.49 15.85 -14.35
CA VAL A 116 2.44 14.82 -14.35
C VAL A 116 1.10 15.40 -13.93
N LEU A 117 1.08 16.29 -12.94
CA LEU A 117 -0.17 16.89 -12.43
C LEU A 117 -0.86 17.82 -13.45
N LYS A 118 -0.14 18.31 -14.47
CA LYS A 118 -0.72 19.07 -15.59
C LYS A 118 -1.55 18.21 -16.53
N GLU A 119 -1.33 16.89 -16.53
CA GLU A 119 -2.03 15.98 -17.42
C GLU A 119 -3.48 15.77 -16.97
N GLU A 120 -4.34 15.45 -17.93
CA GLU A 120 -5.73 15.09 -17.64
C GLU A 120 -5.79 13.75 -16.89
N ASN A 121 -6.86 13.55 -16.10
CA ASN A 121 -7.06 12.29 -15.40
C ASN A 121 -7.20 11.14 -16.41
N ASN A 122 -6.61 9.98 -16.09
CA ASN A 122 -6.57 8.80 -16.97
C ASN A 122 -5.95 9.07 -18.37
N SER A 123 -4.98 9.99 -18.49
CA SER A 123 -4.31 10.26 -19.77
C SER A 123 -2.98 9.50 -19.94
N ILE A 124 -2.30 9.17 -18.83
CA ILE A 124 -0.95 8.59 -18.86
C ILE A 124 -1.03 7.07 -18.96
N TRP A 125 -0.77 6.53 -20.14
CA TRP A 125 -0.83 5.08 -20.37
C TRP A 125 0.39 4.33 -19.80
N VAL A 126 0.13 3.37 -18.92
CA VAL A 126 1.18 2.50 -18.34
C VAL A 126 1.04 1.01 -18.70
N GLY A 127 -0.04 0.62 -19.40
CA GLY A 127 -0.32 -0.77 -19.77
C GLY A 127 -1.04 -1.57 -18.68
N LYS A 128 -0.87 -2.89 -18.70
CA LYS A 128 -1.25 -3.78 -17.58
C LYS A 128 -0.13 -3.73 -16.55
N VAL A 129 -0.45 -3.60 -15.26
CA VAL A 129 0.51 -3.46 -14.15
C VAL A 129 0.13 -4.42 -13.03
N LYS A 130 0.98 -5.42 -12.76
CA LYS A 130 0.77 -6.39 -11.68
C LYS A 130 1.03 -5.80 -10.30
N CYS A 131 2.15 -5.10 -10.11
CA CYS A 131 2.52 -4.43 -8.87
C CYS A 131 2.64 -2.92 -9.09
N LEU A 132 1.89 -2.12 -8.33
CA LEU A 132 1.93 -0.66 -8.35
C LEU A 132 2.36 -0.13 -6.99
N LYS A 133 3.49 0.58 -6.94
CA LYS A 133 4.03 1.20 -5.74
C LYS A 133 4.12 2.71 -5.94
N LEU A 134 3.44 3.48 -5.09
CA LEU A 134 3.50 4.95 -5.09
C LEU A 134 3.95 5.43 -3.72
N ASN A 135 5.08 6.14 -3.68
CA ASN A 135 5.71 6.63 -2.46
C ASN A 135 5.81 8.17 -2.46
N GLY A 136 5.49 8.78 -1.32
CA GLY A 136 5.55 10.22 -1.11
C GLY A 136 4.55 10.97 -1.98
N HIS A 137 5.00 12.00 -2.68
CA HIS A 137 4.17 12.82 -3.59
C HIS A 137 3.69 12.02 -4.81
N ALA A 138 4.37 10.92 -5.17
CA ALA A 138 3.95 10.10 -6.30
C ALA A 138 2.52 9.53 -6.14
N ILE A 139 1.96 9.49 -4.93
CA ILE A 139 0.55 9.13 -4.72
C ILE A 139 -0.40 10.07 -5.48
N GLU A 140 -0.08 11.36 -5.55
CA GLU A 140 -0.92 12.39 -6.20
C GLU A 140 -1.09 12.13 -7.70
N ILE A 141 -0.24 11.29 -8.31
CA ILE A 141 -0.33 10.98 -9.75
C ILE A 141 -1.30 9.83 -10.04
N LEU A 142 -1.77 9.11 -9.02
CA LEU A 142 -2.73 8.02 -9.17
C LEU A 142 -3.95 8.40 -10.07
N PRO A 143 -4.56 9.60 -9.96
CA PRO A 143 -5.62 10.06 -10.85
C PRO A 143 -5.23 10.16 -12.32
N LYS A 144 -3.95 10.38 -12.60
CA LYS A 144 -3.43 10.65 -13.94
C LYS A 144 -3.12 9.36 -14.70
N LEU A 145 -2.89 8.26 -13.98
CA LEU A 145 -2.54 6.96 -14.56
C LEU A 145 -3.74 6.30 -15.25
N ARG A 146 -3.54 5.92 -16.51
CA ARG A 146 -4.41 5.01 -17.27
C ARG A 146 -3.77 3.64 -17.29
N ILE A 147 -4.26 2.76 -16.42
CA ILE A 147 -3.96 1.32 -16.45
C ILE A 147 -4.90 0.68 -17.51
N HIS A 148 -4.83 -0.63 -17.79
CA HIS A 148 -5.73 -1.35 -18.72
C HIS A 148 -6.94 -2.03 -18.01
N GLU A 149 -8.16 -2.01 -18.57
CA GLU A 149 -9.43 -2.36 -17.84
C GLU A 149 -9.42 -3.76 -17.23
N GLU A 150 -8.88 -4.73 -17.97
CA GLU A 150 -8.68 -6.10 -17.54
C GLU A 150 -7.50 -6.30 -16.56
N ASN A 151 -6.98 -5.25 -15.93
CA ASN A 151 -5.82 -5.36 -15.07
C ASN A 151 -6.18 -6.01 -13.74
N MET A 152 -5.49 -7.10 -13.41
CA MET A 152 -5.50 -7.69 -12.08
C MET A 152 -4.28 -7.19 -11.32
N VAL A 153 -4.49 -6.27 -10.39
CA VAL A 153 -3.41 -5.79 -9.51
C VAL A 153 -3.14 -6.88 -8.48
N GLU A 154 -1.98 -7.52 -8.60
CA GLU A 154 -1.48 -8.49 -7.63
C GLU A 154 -1.07 -7.77 -6.34
N GLU A 155 -0.44 -6.61 -6.44
CA GLU A 155 0.02 -5.84 -5.29
C GLU A 155 -0.15 -4.33 -5.50
N PHE A 156 -0.76 -3.66 -4.52
CA PHE A 156 -0.95 -2.21 -4.53
C PHE A 156 -0.40 -1.60 -3.23
N VAL A 157 0.67 -0.82 -3.33
CA VAL A 157 1.38 -0.23 -2.19
C VAL A 157 1.33 1.29 -2.29
N LEU A 158 0.79 1.92 -1.26
CA LEU A 158 0.75 3.38 -1.12
C LEU A 158 1.40 3.78 0.21
N ALA A 159 2.36 4.69 0.18
CA ALA A 159 2.99 5.22 1.40
C ALA A 159 3.24 6.73 1.29
N THR A 160 2.69 7.51 2.24
CA THR A 160 3.04 8.94 2.36
C THR A 160 2.94 9.43 3.79
N ASN A 161 3.90 10.27 4.19
CA ASN A 161 3.92 10.97 5.47
C ASN A 161 3.27 12.34 5.42
N ARG A 162 2.71 12.76 4.27
CA ARG A 162 2.08 14.08 4.13
C ARG A 162 0.62 13.95 3.70
N THR A 163 -0.25 14.68 4.39
CA THR A 163 -1.68 14.73 4.12
C THR A 163 -2.00 15.52 2.85
N GLU A 164 -1.17 16.52 2.50
CA GLU A 164 -1.28 17.31 1.27
C GLU A 164 -1.30 16.43 0.01
N ASN A 165 -0.57 15.31 0.03
CA ASN A 165 -0.48 14.36 -1.07
C ASN A 165 -1.80 13.62 -1.37
N LEU A 166 -2.82 13.81 -0.53
CA LEU A 166 -4.13 13.17 -0.66
C LEU A 166 -5.22 14.16 -1.08
N ALA A 167 -4.93 15.46 -1.14
CA ALA A 167 -5.93 16.50 -1.33
C ALA A 167 -6.79 16.25 -2.57
N GLU A 168 -6.18 16.12 -3.75
CA GLU A 168 -6.89 15.86 -5.02
C GLU A 168 -7.68 14.53 -4.98
N ILE A 169 -7.12 13.49 -4.37
CA ILE A 169 -7.73 12.14 -4.36
C ILE A 169 -8.95 12.11 -3.43
N LEU A 170 -8.90 12.84 -2.32
CA LEU A 170 -9.96 12.89 -1.32
C LEU A 170 -11.07 13.91 -1.67
N GLU A 171 -10.88 14.76 -2.68
CA GLU A 171 -11.84 15.80 -3.08
C GLU A 171 -13.25 15.25 -3.37
N PRO A 172 -14.30 15.85 -2.77
CA PRO A 172 -15.68 15.49 -3.04
C PRO A 172 -16.04 15.75 -4.52
N GLY A 173 -16.22 14.68 -5.30
CA GLY A 173 -16.52 14.79 -6.73
C GLY A 173 -15.53 14.06 -7.63
N ASN A 174 -14.38 13.67 -7.08
CA ASN A 174 -13.40 12.85 -7.78
C ASN A 174 -13.84 11.38 -7.85
N LYS A 175 -14.94 11.13 -8.57
CA LYS A 175 -15.63 9.83 -8.64
C LYS A 175 -14.88 8.80 -9.49
N ASN A 176 -13.81 9.21 -10.17
CA ASN A 176 -13.23 8.48 -11.30
C ASN A 176 -11.90 7.76 -11.01
N ILE A 177 -11.19 8.07 -9.92
CA ILE A 177 -9.80 7.60 -9.77
C ILE A 177 -9.69 6.16 -9.27
N LEU A 178 -10.57 5.76 -8.35
CA LEU A 178 -10.44 4.50 -7.62
C LEU A 178 -11.51 3.47 -7.98
N ALA A 179 -12.32 3.75 -9.01
CA ALA A 179 -13.37 2.86 -9.52
C ALA A 179 -12.82 1.60 -10.22
N TRP A 180 -11.51 1.45 -10.26
CA TRP A 180 -10.83 0.55 -11.18
C TRP A 180 -10.04 -0.57 -10.56
N ILE A 181 -10.07 -0.67 -9.25
CA ILE A 181 -9.39 -1.75 -8.56
C ILE A 181 -10.37 -2.91 -8.42
N ALA A 182 -10.78 -3.46 -9.57
CA ALA A 182 -11.80 -4.51 -9.64
C ALA A 182 -11.44 -5.70 -8.73
N LYS A 183 -10.14 -6.02 -8.61
CA LYS A 183 -9.59 -7.03 -7.69
C LYS A 183 -8.19 -6.63 -7.22
N VAL A 184 -7.97 -6.59 -5.90
CA VAL A 184 -6.64 -6.49 -5.28
C VAL A 184 -6.34 -7.78 -4.57
N HIS A 185 -5.22 -8.42 -4.91
CA HIS A 185 -4.74 -9.56 -4.13
C HIS A 185 -4.03 -9.08 -2.86
N ARG A 186 -3.13 -8.10 -2.94
CA ARG A 186 -2.44 -7.51 -1.77
C ARG A 186 -2.53 -5.99 -1.73
N LEU A 187 -3.01 -5.44 -0.63
CA LEU A 187 -3.12 -4.01 -0.39
C LEU A 187 -2.24 -3.61 0.80
N SER A 188 -1.26 -2.73 0.58
CA SER A 188 -0.45 -2.15 1.65
C SER A 188 -0.61 -0.63 1.68
N LEU A 189 -1.17 -0.11 2.77
CA LEU A 189 -1.29 1.33 3.00
C LEU A 189 -0.47 1.71 4.23
N LYS A 190 0.45 2.65 4.04
CA LYS A 190 1.32 3.15 5.11
C LYS A 190 1.10 4.63 5.35
N ASN A 191 1.06 4.99 6.62
CA ASN A 191 1.00 6.35 7.12
C ASN A 191 -0.28 7.05 6.63
N ASN A 192 -0.21 8.28 6.14
CA ASN A 192 -1.42 9.01 5.69
C ASN A 192 -2.14 8.30 4.54
N ALA A 193 -1.47 7.44 3.75
CA ALA A 193 -2.12 6.69 2.68
C ALA A 193 -3.27 5.81 3.17
N ILE A 194 -3.32 5.45 4.46
CA ILE A 194 -4.44 4.73 5.05
C ILE A 194 -5.75 5.47 4.87
N GLN A 195 -5.76 6.81 4.88
CA GLN A 195 -6.96 7.64 4.68
C GLN A 195 -7.62 7.42 3.31
N LEU A 196 -6.91 6.81 2.35
CA LEU A 196 -7.48 6.43 1.05
C LEU A 196 -8.37 5.18 1.12
N LEU A 197 -8.24 4.35 2.16
CA LEU A 197 -8.95 3.07 2.26
C LEU A 197 -10.47 3.17 2.01
N PRO A 198 -11.21 4.13 2.61
CA PRO A 198 -12.65 4.27 2.35
C PRO A 198 -12.99 4.72 0.93
N LYS A 199 -12.00 5.21 0.18
CA LYS A 199 -12.16 5.64 -1.22
C LYS A 199 -11.80 4.52 -2.20
N LEU A 200 -11.07 3.50 -1.77
CA LEU A 200 -10.79 2.32 -2.59
C LEU A 200 -12.10 1.55 -2.79
N ARG A 201 -12.61 1.50 -4.02
CA ARG A 201 -13.82 0.72 -4.34
C ARG A 201 -13.46 -0.76 -4.48
N ILE A 202 -13.25 -1.43 -3.36
CA ILE A 202 -13.02 -2.88 -3.32
C ILE A 202 -14.33 -3.57 -3.70
N HIS A 203 -14.28 -4.41 -4.74
CA HIS A 203 -15.45 -5.16 -5.21
C HIS A 203 -16.00 -6.09 -4.09
N GLU A 204 -17.32 -6.33 -4.08
CA GLU A 204 -17.97 -7.18 -3.07
C GLU A 204 -17.42 -8.62 -3.07
N ASP A 205 -17.20 -9.17 -4.27
CA ASP A 205 -16.58 -10.50 -4.46
C ASP A 205 -15.06 -10.54 -4.32
N ASN A 206 -14.40 -9.45 -3.89
CA ASN A 206 -12.94 -9.47 -3.75
C ASN A 206 -12.52 -10.37 -2.59
N VAL A 207 -11.66 -11.35 -2.89
CA VAL A 207 -10.96 -12.17 -1.91
C VAL A 207 -9.50 -11.71 -1.88
N MET A 208 -9.19 -10.88 -0.90
CA MET A 208 -7.85 -10.32 -0.71
C MET A 208 -6.96 -11.34 0.02
N GLU A 209 -5.78 -11.60 -0.53
CA GLU A 209 -4.75 -12.39 0.12
C GLU A 209 -4.17 -11.65 1.34
N GLU A 210 -3.89 -10.36 1.21
CA GLU A 210 -3.29 -9.56 2.29
C GLU A 210 -3.81 -8.12 2.32
N LEU A 211 -4.24 -7.68 3.51
CA LEU A 211 -4.46 -6.28 3.85
C LEU A 211 -3.46 -5.87 4.95
N TRP A 212 -2.49 -5.04 4.61
CA TRP A 212 -1.49 -4.53 5.55
C TRP A 212 -1.59 -3.02 5.73
N LEU A 213 -2.03 -2.59 6.93
CA LEU A 213 -2.17 -1.19 7.29
C LEU A 213 -1.19 -0.84 8.41
N ASN A 214 -0.48 0.27 8.25
CA ASN A 214 0.56 0.69 9.18
C ASN A 214 0.58 2.21 9.39
N ALA A 215 0.28 2.71 10.60
CA ALA A 215 0.30 4.14 10.92
C ALA A 215 1.12 4.43 12.17
N TYR A 216 2.18 5.22 12.04
CA TYR A 216 3.03 5.66 13.15
C TYR A 216 2.41 6.77 14.00
N GLU A 217 1.50 7.57 13.45
CA GLU A 217 0.93 8.74 14.11
C GLU A 217 -0.61 8.72 14.06
N VAL A 218 -1.26 9.31 15.05
CA VAL A 218 -2.74 9.35 15.13
C VAL A 218 -3.36 10.13 13.96
N ASP A 219 -2.72 11.23 13.53
CA ASP A 219 -3.21 12.08 12.45
C ASP A 219 -3.32 11.32 11.11
N GLN A 220 -2.56 10.24 10.95
CA GLN A 220 -2.59 9.38 9.77
C GLN A 220 -3.88 8.58 9.64
N ILE A 221 -4.66 8.44 10.71
CA ILE A 221 -5.94 7.70 10.72
C ILE A 221 -7.14 8.55 11.13
N THR A 222 -6.94 9.82 11.51
CA THR A 222 -8.00 10.69 12.06
C THR A 222 -9.25 10.76 11.19
N GLU A 223 -9.12 10.84 9.86
CA GLU A 223 -10.29 10.86 8.96
C GLU A 223 -11.06 9.54 8.94
N ILE A 224 -10.37 8.39 9.02
CA ILE A 224 -11.05 7.09 9.11
C ILE A 224 -11.74 6.92 10.46
N LEU A 225 -11.15 7.41 11.54
CA LEU A 225 -11.77 7.31 12.87
C LEU A 225 -13.11 8.05 12.96
N LYS A 226 -13.33 9.08 12.12
CA LYS A 226 -14.61 9.81 12.00
C LYS A 226 -15.71 9.01 11.31
N THR A 227 -15.37 7.94 10.58
CA THR A 227 -16.35 7.08 9.91
C THR A 227 -17.15 6.24 10.91
N GLU A 228 -18.33 5.79 10.52
CA GLU A 228 -19.13 4.88 11.35
C GLU A 228 -18.42 3.52 11.49
N ASN A 229 -18.69 2.82 12.60
CA ASN A 229 -18.17 1.46 12.77
C ASN A 229 -18.76 0.54 11.68
N ASN A 230 -17.97 -0.42 11.19
CA ASN A 230 -18.35 -1.31 10.10
C ASN A 230 -18.80 -0.58 8.80
N SER A 231 -18.21 0.58 8.49
CA SER A 231 -18.54 1.35 7.27
C SER A 231 -17.51 1.20 6.14
N VAL A 232 -16.27 0.82 6.47
CA VAL A 232 -15.18 0.70 5.49
C VAL A 232 -15.11 -0.74 4.96
N TRP A 233 -15.74 -1.00 3.81
CA TRP A 233 -15.75 -2.33 3.19
C TRP A 233 -14.36 -2.79 2.75
N VAL A 234 -13.94 -3.96 3.23
CA VAL A 234 -12.67 -4.61 2.83
C VAL A 234 -12.85 -5.98 2.18
N GLY A 235 -14.09 -6.47 2.06
CA GLY A 235 -14.40 -7.77 1.44
C GLY A 235 -13.99 -8.97 2.29
N LYS A 236 -13.61 -10.06 1.62
CA LYS A 236 -12.99 -11.24 2.25
C LYS A 236 -11.48 -11.02 2.31
N VAL A 237 -10.85 -11.26 3.46
CA VAL A 237 -9.42 -11.03 3.70
C VAL A 237 -8.82 -12.24 4.40
N LYS A 238 -7.81 -12.86 3.78
CA LYS A 238 -7.08 -14.00 4.33
C LYS A 238 -6.07 -13.60 5.41
N LEU A 239 -5.24 -12.59 5.14
CA LEU A 239 -4.28 -12.03 6.10
C LEU A 239 -4.61 -10.56 6.37
N LEU A 240 -4.99 -10.23 7.60
CA LEU A 240 -5.16 -8.85 8.07
C LEU A 240 -4.06 -8.49 9.04
N LYS A 241 -3.25 -7.48 8.69
CA LYS A 241 -2.14 -7.00 9.52
C LYS A 241 -2.31 -5.51 9.82
N LEU A 242 -2.51 -5.18 11.09
CA LEU A 242 -2.62 -3.81 11.57
C LEU A 242 -1.47 -3.51 12.54
N LYS A 243 -0.75 -2.41 12.29
CA LYS A 243 0.38 -1.98 13.13
C LYS A 243 0.18 -0.57 13.68
N TRP A 244 0.55 -0.40 14.95
CA TRP A 244 0.54 0.85 15.71
C TRP A 244 -0.84 1.52 15.69
N TYR A 245 -0.98 2.80 15.34
CA TYR A 245 -2.27 3.47 15.31
C TYR A 245 -3.26 2.79 14.34
N ALA A 246 -2.78 2.10 13.29
CA ALA A 246 -3.67 1.35 12.40
C ALA A 246 -4.41 0.20 13.11
N VAL A 247 -4.04 -0.19 14.33
CA VAL A 247 -4.88 -1.09 15.14
C VAL A 247 -6.21 -0.42 15.46
N GLY A 248 -6.22 0.87 15.81
CA GLY A 248 -7.40 1.64 16.18
C GLY A 248 -8.49 1.77 15.10
N ILE A 249 -8.19 1.47 13.84
CA ILE A 249 -9.18 1.47 12.75
C ILE A 249 -9.94 0.16 12.61
N LEU A 250 -9.57 -0.91 13.33
CA LEU A 250 -10.24 -2.21 13.25
C LEU A 250 -11.78 -2.13 13.40
N PRO A 251 -12.36 -1.35 14.34
CA PRO A 251 -13.82 -1.20 14.45
C PRO A 251 -14.50 -0.56 13.24
N LYS A 252 -13.73 0.13 12.39
CA LYS A 252 -14.24 0.81 11.19
C LYS A 252 -14.32 -0.12 9.99
N LEU A 253 -13.53 -1.20 9.99
CA LEU A 253 -13.49 -2.16 8.89
C LEU A 253 -14.75 -3.04 8.89
N LYS A 254 -15.37 -3.16 7.71
CA LYS A 254 -16.45 -4.10 7.43
C LYS A 254 -15.87 -5.28 6.67
N ILE A 255 -15.60 -6.34 7.42
CA ILE A 255 -15.17 -7.64 6.89
C ILE A 255 -16.43 -8.44 6.51
N HIS A 256 -16.38 -9.17 5.40
CA HIS A 256 -17.48 -10.01 4.95
C HIS A 256 -17.88 -11.05 6.04
N GLU A 257 -19.18 -11.32 6.19
CA GLU A 257 -19.70 -12.20 7.25
C GLU A 257 -19.17 -13.65 7.16
N GLU A 258 -19.11 -14.18 5.93
CA GLU A 258 -18.51 -15.48 5.62
C GLU A 258 -16.97 -15.51 5.59
N ASN A 259 -16.28 -14.46 6.07
CA ASN A 259 -14.82 -14.44 6.01
C ASN A 259 -14.20 -15.53 6.90
N VAL A 260 -13.30 -16.31 6.30
CA VAL A 260 -12.41 -17.24 7.00
C VAL A 260 -11.00 -16.70 6.86
N MET A 261 -10.53 -16.02 7.90
CA MET A 261 -9.22 -15.40 7.96
C MET A 261 -8.17 -16.43 8.35
N GLU A 262 -7.14 -16.58 7.52
CA GLU A 262 -5.99 -17.43 7.82
C GLU A 262 -5.16 -16.83 8.96
N TRP A 263 -5.00 -15.50 8.99
CA TRP A 263 -4.22 -14.85 10.04
C TRP A 263 -4.65 -13.40 10.32
N LEU A 264 -4.95 -13.12 11.59
CA LEU A 264 -5.13 -11.78 12.13
C LEU A 264 -3.91 -11.39 12.97
N VAL A 265 -3.20 -10.32 12.58
CA VAL A 265 -2.01 -9.81 13.28
C VAL A 265 -2.25 -8.37 13.72
N LEU A 266 -2.23 -8.15 15.04
CA LEU A 266 -2.41 -6.84 15.65
C LEU A 266 -1.20 -6.52 16.55
N ASP A 267 -0.49 -5.45 16.22
CA ASP A 267 0.77 -5.06 16.88
C ASP A 267 0.66 -3.59 17.35
N ALA A 268 0.53 -3.40 18.66
CA ALA A 268 0.35 -2.07 19.25
C ALA A 268 1.43 -1.79 20.32
N TYR A 269 2.42 -0.98 19.94
CA TYR A 269 3.55 -0.64 20.80
C TYR A 269 3.26 0.31 21.98
N SER A 270 2.16 1.07 21.91
CA SER A 270 1.79 2.10 22.89
C SER A 270 0.29 1.97 23.23
N PRO A 271 -0.16 2.30 24.46
CA PRO A 271 -1.58 2.21 24.82
C PRO A 271 -2.47 3.17 24.00
N GLU A 272 -1.92 4.27 23.50
CA GLU A 272 -2.62 5.23 22.63
C GLU A 272 -3.12 4.56 21.34
N HIS A 273 -2.40 3.55 20.83
CA HIS A 273 -2.73 2.84 19.59
C HIS A 273 -4.07 2.08 19.66
N ILE A 274 -4.51 1.71 20.87
CA ILE A 274 -5.74 0.93 21.09
C ILE A 274 -6.86 1.75 21.73
N THR A 275 -6.62 3.03 22.03
CA THR A 275 -7.56 3.86 22.81
C THR A 275 -8.96 3.92 22.20
N GLU A 276 -9.08 3.97 20.87
CA GLU A 276 -10.39 3.95 20.21
C GLU A 276 -11.11 2.60 20.32
N ILE A 277 -10.37 1.48 20.28
CA ILE A 277 -10.96 0.15 20.45
C ILE A 277 -11.46 -0.04 21.89
N LEU A 278 -10.74 0.45 22.88
CA LEU A 278 -11.13 0.26 24.28
C LEU A 278 -12.46 0.92 24.65
N LYS A 279 -12.89 1.94 23.89
CA LYS A 279 -14.21 2.58 24.02
C LYS A 279 -15.36 1.72 23.52
N THR A 280 -15.08 0.67 22.75
CA THR A 280 -16.10 -0.24 22.22
C THR A 280 -16.57 -1.25 23.27
N GLU A 281 -17.78 -1.78 23.09
CA GLU A 281 -18.30 -2.84 23.94
C GLU A 281 -17.53 -4.16 23.72
N ASN A 282 -17.51 -5.02 24.74
CA ASN A 282 -16.92 -6.35 24.60
C ASN A 282 -17.70 -7.16 23.54
N ASN A 283 -17.01 -7.96 22.74
CA ASN A 283 -17.58 -8.71 21.62
C ASN A 283 -18.33 -7.86 20.57
N SER A 284 -17.90 -6.62 20.33
CA SER A 284 -18.54 -5.73 19.34
C SER A 284 -17.82 -5.69 17.97
N ILE A 285 -16.55 -6.08 17.91
CA ILE A 285 -15.73 -6.00 16.69
C ILE A 285 -15.74 -7.35 15.98
N TRP A 286 -16.52 -7.48 14.91
CA TRP A 286 -16.61 -8.72 14.13
C TRP A 286 -15.32 -8.99 13.33
N VAL A 287 -14.71 -10.16 13.56
CA VAL A 287 -13.53 -10.61 12.79
C VAL A 287 -13.75 -11.92 12.02
N GLY A 288 -14.95 -12.50 12.11
CA GLY A 288 -15.29 -13.76 11.43
C GLY A 288 -14.66 -15.00 12.07
N LYS A 289 -14.34 -15.99 11.25
CA LYS A 289 -13.53 -17.15 11.64
C LYS A 289 -12.05 -16.80 11.46
N VAL A 290 -11.21 -17.17 12.42
CA VAL A 290 -9.78 -16.85 12.46
C VAL A 290 -9.00 -18.11 12.80
N GLU A 291 -8.18 -18.57 11.85
CA GLU A 291 -7.30 -19.73 12.01
C GLU A 291 -6.12 -19.41 12.94
N ARG A 292 -5.51 -18.22 12.78
CA ARG A 292 -4.37 -17.76 13.58
C ARG A 292 -4.58 -16.34 14.07
N LEU A 293 -4.42 -16.12 15.37
CA LEU A 293 -4.51 -14.81 15.99
C LEU A 293 -3.19 -14.50 16.70
N ASP A 294 -2.51 -13.43 16.27
CA ASP A 294 -1.29 -12.91 16.91
C ASP A 294 -1.56 -11.49 17.45
N LEU A 295 -1.56 -11.36 18.77
CA LEU A 295 -1.66 -10.08 19.47
C LEU A 295 -0.33 -9.79 20.17
N THR A 296 0.28 -8.66 19.82
CA THR A 296 1.59 -8.25 20.32
C THR A 296 1.48 -6.94 21.09
N LEU A 297 2.09 -6.91 22.28
CA LEU A 297 2.15 -5.78 23.21
C LEU A 297 0.75 -5.35 23.67
N TYR A 298 0.44 -4.04 23.69
CA TYR A 298 -0.86 -3.51 24.12
C TYR A 298 -2.04 -4.07 23.32
N ALA A 299 -1.81 -4.63 22.12
CA ALA A 299 -2.88 -5.24 21.32
C ALA A 299 -3.56 -6.39 22.07
N ILE A 300 -2.91 -7.01 23.07
CA ILE A 300 -3.57 -8.02 23.92
C ILE A 300 -4.80 -7.44 24.63
N GLY A 301 -4.76 -6.17 25.04
CA GLY A 301 -5.86 -5.47 25.69
C GLY A 301 -7.16 -5.40 24.88
N ILE A 302 -7.09 -5.60 23.55
CA ILE A 302 -8.27 -5.57 22.68
C ILE A 302 -8.98 -6.92 22.56
N LEU A 303 -8.38 -8.00 23.06
CA LEU A 303 -8.94 -9.35 22.92
C LEU A 303 -10.41 -9.46 23.41
N PRO A 304 -10.82 -8.84 24.55
CA PRO A 304 -12.23 -8.84 24.97
C PRO A 304 -13.19 -8.14 23.99
N LYS A 305 -12.67 -7.26 23.12
CA LYS A 305 -13.47 -6.47 22.16
C LYS A 305 -13.76 -7.25 20.88
N LEU A 306 -12.94 -8.26 20.56
CA LEU A 306 -13.07 -9.07 19.35
C LEU A 306 -14.25 -10.04 19.47
N LYS A 307 -15.12 -10.03 18.47
CA LYS A 307 -16.19 -11.00 18.26
C LYS A 307 -15.72 -12.02 17.22
N ILE A 308 -15.21 -13.14 17.71
CA ILE A 308 -14.88 -14.32 16.91
C ILE A 308 -16.17 -15.13 16.69
N HIS A 309 -16.32 -15.77 15.53
CA HIS A 309 -17.47 -16.63 15.23
C HIS A 309 -17.57 -17.82 16.20
N GLU A 310 -18.76 -18.18 16.69
CA GLU A 310 -18.98 -19.23 17.71
C GLU A 310 -18.37 -20.60 17.36
N ASP A 311 -18.50 -21.03 16.10
CA ASP A 311 -17.90 -22.27 15.58
C ASP A 311 -16.39 -22.16 15.26
N ASN A 312 -15.69 -21.12 15.70
CA ASN A 312 -14.28 -20.96 15.35
C ASN A 312 -13.39 -22.03 16.01
N VAL A 313 -12.63 -22.71 15.16
CA VAL A 313 -11.55 -23.62 15.57
C VAL A 313 -10.22 -22.99 15.17
N MET A 314 -9.61 -22.31 16.13
CA MET A 314 -8.33 -21.62 15.96
C MET A 314 -7.19 -22.63 16.05
N GLU A 315 -6.29 -22.62 15.08
CA GLU A 315 -5.08 -23.42 15.12
C GLU A 315 -4.06 -22.83 16.09
N TRP A 316 -3.94 -21.51 16.11
CA TRP A 316 -2.92 -20.83 16.90
C TRP A 316 -3.40 -19.51 17.49
N LEU A 317 -3.33 -19.38 18.82
CA LEU A 317 -3.44 -18.12 19.55
C LEU A 317 -2.06 -17.77 20.12
N ARG A 318 -1.43 -16.70 19.63
CA ARG A 318 -0.18 -16.15 20.14
C ARG A 318 -0.43 -14.81 20.81
N LEU A 319 0.00 -14.70 22.07
CA LEU A 319 -0.07 -13.48 22.86
C LEU A 319 1.34 -13.17 23.37
N TYR A 320 1.88 -12.00 23.00
CA TYR A 320 3.23 -11.55 23.37
C TYR A 320 3.17 -10.25 24.16
N ALA A 321 3.67 -10.23 25.39
CA ALA A 321 3.72 -9.02 26.23
C ALA A 321 5.11 -8.86 26.85
N ASP A 322 5.87 -7.86 26.42
CA ASP A 322 7.25 -7.64 26.90
C ASP A 322 7.27 -6.97 28.28
N ARG A 323 6.19 -6.26 28.62
CA ARG A 323 6.07 -5.47 29.85
C ARG A 323 4.74 -5.77 30.58
N PRO A 324 4.68 -5.61 31.91
CA PRO A 324 3.44 -5.82 32.66
C PRO A 324 2.33 -4.84 32.26
N GLU A 325 2.70 -3.63 31.79
CA GLU A 325 1.74 -2.64 31.30
C GLU A 325 0.99 -3.11 30.04
N ASP A 326 1.60 -3.95 29.21
CA ASP A 326 1.00 -4.46 27.98
C ASP A 326 -0.28 -5.29 28.25
N VAL A 327 -0.37 -5.92 29.43
CA VAL A 327 -1.50 -6.76 29.85
C VAL A 327 -2.40 -6.08 30.90
N ALA A 328 -2.10 -4.84 31.29
CA ALA A 328 -2.82 -4.18 32.38
C ALA A 328 -4.33 -4.03 32.09
N GLU A 329 -4.70 -3.80 30.83
CA GLU A 329 -6.10 -3.63 30.45
C GLU A 329 -6.89 -4.95 30.55
N ILE A 330 -6.39 -6.01 29.92
CA ILE A 330 -7.06 -7.32 29.91
C ILE A 330 -7.13 -7.95 31.31
N LEU A 331 -6.21 -7.63 32.22
CA LEU A 331 -6.24 -8.14 33.58
C LEU A 331 -7.40 -7.61 34.43
N LYS A 332 -8.05 -6.51 34.00
CA LYS A 332 -9.26 -5.95 34.64
C LYS A 332 -10.49 -6.83 34.41
N GLU A 333 -10.47 -7.66 33.38
CA GLU A 333 -11.57 -8.56 33.05
C GLU A 333 -11.76 -9.64 34.12
N GLU A 334 -12.98 -10.17 34.23
CA GLU A 334 -13.27 -11.29 35.12
C GLU A 334 -12.57 -12.58 34.63
N ASN A 335 -12.33 -13.52 35.55
CA ASN A 335 -11.74 -14.79 35.16
C ASN A 335 -12.73 -15.57 34.28
N ASN A 336 -12.21 -16.20 33.21
CA ASN A 336 -13.01 -16.91 32.20
C ASN A 336 -14.08 -16.05 31.49
N SER A 337 -13.94 -14.71 31.43
CA SER A 337 -14.88 -13.86 30.70
C SER A 337 -14.57 -13.75 29.20
N ILE A 338 -13.31 -13.96 28.81
CA ILE A 338 -12.84 -13.69 27.44
C ILE A 338 -12.92 -14.96 26.61
N TRP A 339 -13.93 -15.06 25.77
CA TRP A 339 -14.11 -16.22 24.92
C TRP A 339 -13.28 -16.13 23.64
N VAL A 340 -12.50 -17.17 23.34
CA VAL A 340 -11.61 -17.23 22.15
C VAL A 340 -11.88 -18.44 21.24
N GLY A 341 -12.98 -19.15 21.48
CA GLY A 341 -13.35 -20.36 20.74
C GLY A 341 -12.57 -21.61 21.14
N LYS A 342 -12.45 -22.57 20.21
CA LYS A 342 -11.62 -23.76 20.37
C LYS A 342 -10.21 -23.45 19.89
N VAL A 343 -9.20 -23.62 20.74
CA VAL A 343 -7.79 -23.29 20.40
C VAL A 343 -6.94 -24.56 20.44
N LYS A 344 -6.27 -24.89 19.32
CA LYS A 344 -5.38 -26.07 19.25
C LYS A 344 -4.02 -25.80 19.93
N LEU A 345 -3.41 -24.64 19.65
CA LEU A 345 -2.13 -24.21 20.20
C LEU A 345 -2.27 -22.83 20.83
N LEU A 346 -1.99 -22.73 22.13
CA LEU A 346 -1.89 -21.46 22.86
C LEU A 346 -0.41 -21.17 23.15
N LYS A 347 0.09 -20.03 22.69
CA LYS A 347 1.44 -19.55 22.97
C LYS A 347 1.37 -18.22 23.72
N LEU A 348 1.65 -18.27 25.02
CA LEU A 348 1.78 -17.10 25.88
C LEU A 348 3.27 -16.83 26.09
N GLU A 349 3.73 -15.65 25.69
CA GLU A 349 5.13 -15.25 25.85
C GLU A 349 5.23 -14.15 26.91
N TRP A 350 6.21 -14.30 27.82
CA TRP A 350 6.53 -13.30 28.85
C TRP A 350 5.36 -12.95 29.78
N TYR A 351 4.99 -11.67 29.90
CA TYR A 351 3.93 -11.22 30.80
C TYR A 351 2.53 -11.70 30.36
N ALA A 352 2.39 -12.21 29.14
CA ALA A 352 1.15 -12.77 28.64
C ALA A 352 0.76 -14.08 29.37
N VAL A 353 1.64 -14.68 30.17
CA VAL A 353 1.26 -15.83 31.02
C VAL A 353 0.22 -15.42 32.07
N GLY A 354 0.27 -14.17 32.55
CA GLY A 354 -0.62 -13.66 33.60
C GLY A 354 -2.10 -13.60 33.19
N ILE A 355 -2.41 -13.63 31.89
CA ILE A 355 -3.77 -13.50 31.37
C ILE A 355 -4.47 -14.86 31.17
N LEU A 356 -3.79 -15.98 31.43
CA LEU A 356 -4.33 -17.32 31.22
C LEU A 356 -5.70 -17.52 31.92
N LEU A 357 -5.84 -17.03 33.15
CA LEU A 357 -7.09 -17.14 33.93
C LEU A 357 -8.25 -16.31 33.37
N LYS A 358 -7.98 -15.37 32.46
CA LYS A 358 -8.99 -14.54 31.81
C LYS A 358 -9.62 -15.23 30.61
N LEU A 359 -8.89 -16.16 29.99
CA LEU A 359 -9.31 -16.83 28.76
C LEU A 359 -10.29 -17.98 29.05
N ARG A 360 -11.40 -17.98 28.32
CA ARG A 360 -12.38 -19.06 28.24
C ARG A 360 -12.24 -19.77 26.90
N MET A 361 -11.71 -20.98 26.93
CA MET A 361 -11.55 -21.87 25.78
C MET A 361 -12.52 -23.04 25.90
N HIS A 362 -13.13 -23.48 24.80
CA HIS A 362 -13.91 -24.72 24.81
C HIS A 362 -12.98 -25.92 24.95
N GLU A 363 -13.36 -26.88 25.80
CA GLU A 363 -12.74 -28.22 25.79
C GLU A 363 -13.00 -28.91 24.44
N LYS A 364 -12.04 -29.75 24.04
CA LYS A 364 -12.00 -30.43 22.73
C LYS A 364 -13.21 -31.33 22.51
#